data_AF-A0A3T1B4Z1-F1
#
_entry.id   AF-A0A3T1B4Z1-F1
#
_cell.length_a   1.000
_cell.length_b   1.000
_cell.length_c   1.000
_cell.angle_alpha   90.00
_cell.angle_beta   90.00
_cell.angle_gamma   90.00
#
_symmetry.space_group_name_H-M   'P 1'
#
loop_
_entity.id
_entity.type
_entity.pdbx_description
1 polymer ?
#
loop_
_entity_poly.entity_id
_entity_poly.type
_entity_poly.pdbx_seq_one_letter_code
_entity_poly.pdbx_strand_id
1 'polypeptide(L)'
;MSELFIRVIPTDPAWQPTAEAAARTVTFVAGLFAGPGDHAEAVEPIYYERITLIDGGEYTQDLFCPRCEADIGLDWFWELVRERNGGRMIGEPTIHDLSVTVPCCAAALTLPELRFEAPVGFARFEVSVRNWARGAWELDEKELAAAEAALGHPVTQVAAHY
;
A
#
# COMPACT_ATOMS: atom_id res chain seq x y z
N MET A 1 19.45 1.01 -9.82
CA MET A 1 19.66 1.29 -8.39
C MET A 1 18.33 0.95 -7.78
N SER A 2 18.29 -0.05 -6.91
CA SER A 2 17.00 -0.45 -6.35
C SER A 2 16.59 0.45 -5.20
N GLU A 3 15.28 0.56 -4.98
CA GLU A 3 14.70 1.32 -3.89
C GLU A 3 13.79 0.42 -3.04
N LEU A 4 13.98 0.47 -1.72
CA LEU A 4 13.18 -0.28 -0.75
C LEU A 4 12.22 0.66 -0.03
N PHE A 5 10.97 0.24 0.09
CA PHE A 5 9.93 1.02 0.75
C PHE A 5 9.19 0.24 1.82
N ILE A 6 8.89 0.91 2.93
CA ILE A 6 7.77 0.56 3.83
C ILE A 6 6.75 1.69 3.72
N ARG A 7 5.53 1.36 3.31
CA ARG A 7 4.44 2.31 3.07
C ARG A 7 3.31 2.00 4.06
N VAL A 8 3.10 2.88 5.03
CA VAL A 8 2.00 2.76 5.99
C VAL A 8 0.80 3.52 5.44
N ILE A 9 -0.28 2.82 5.15
CA ILE A 9 -1.48 3.37 4.50
C ILE A 9 -2.74 3.18 5.37
N PRO A 10 -3.72 4.09 5.30
CA PRO A 10 -5.04 3.87 5.87
C PRO A 10 -5.73 2.66 5.23
N THR A 11 -6.52 1.93 6.02
CA THR A 11 -7.33 0.80 5.53
C THR A 11 -8.58 1.22 4.75
N ASP A 12 -9.03 2.47 4.89
CA ASP A 12 -10.04 3.07 4.01
C ASP A 12 -9.34 3.81 2.86
N PRO A 13 -9.44 3.33 1.60
CA PRO A 13 -8.75 3.93 0.48
C PRO A 13 -9.09 5.40 0.23
N ALA A 14 -10.29 5.86 0.59
CA ALA A 14 -10.75 7.21 0.34
C ALA A 14 -10.37 8.21 1.44
N TRP A 15 -9.92 7.71 2.59
CA TRP A 15 -9.62 8.51 3.76
C TRP A 15 -8.30 9.28 3.63
N GLN A 16 -8.24 10.47 4.25
CA GLN A 16 -7.01 11.25 4.40
C GLN A 16 -6.91 11.87 5.80
N PRO A 17 -5.70 12.01 6.36
CA PRO A 17 -5.50 12.61 7.66
C PRO A 17 -5.57 14.14 7.61
N THR A 18 -5.74 14.73 8.79
CA THR A 18 -5.37 16.14 9.00
C THR A 18 -3.84 16.28 8.97
N ALA A 19 -3.34 17.48 8.68
CA ALA A 19 -1.89 17.75 8.68
C ALA A 19 -1.23 17.41 10.03
N GLU A 20 -1.93 17.65 11.15
CA GLU A 20 -1.44 17.31 12.48
C GLU A 20 -1.34 15.80 12.69
N ALA A 21 -2.36 15.03 12.30
CA ALA A 21 -2.35 13.58 12.40
C ALA A 21 -1.26 12.95 11.52
N ALA A 22 -1.08 13.46 10.30
CA ALA A 22 0.02 13.03 9.43
C ALA A 22 1.39 13.32 10.07
N ALA A 23 1.61 14.53 10.59
CA ALA A 23 2.88 14.89 11.22
C ALA A 23 3.20 14.02 12.45
N ARG A 24 2.20 13.72 13.29
CA ARG A 24 2.37 12.80 14.43
C ARG A 24 2.72 11.39 13.97
N THR A 25 2.06 10.90 12.93
CA THR A 25 2.30 9.55 12.37
C THR A 25 3.69 9.46 11.75
N VAL A 26 4.11 10.45 10.97
CA VAL A 26 5.47 10.53 10.40
C VAL A 26 6.51 10.54 11.52
N THR A 27 6.31 11.34 12.57
CA THR A 27 7.21 11.39 13.74
C THR A 27 7.32 10.02 14.40
N PHE A 28 6.20 9.34 14.60
CA PHE A 28 6.18 8.00 15.17
C PHE A 28 6.93 6.98 14.29
N VAL A 29 6.58 6.89 13.00
CA VAL A 29 7.18 5.96 12.05
C VAL A 29 8.68 6.21 11.91
N ALA A 30 9.13 7.47 11.83
CA ALA A 30 10.55 7.80 11.78
C ALA A 30 11.30 7.34 13.05
N GLY A 31 10.66 7.40 14.22
CA GLY A 31 11.22 6.91 15.47
C GLY A 31 11.50 5.40 15.48
N LEU A 32 10.80 4.62 14.64
CA LEU A 32 11.02 3.18 14.50
C LEU A 32 12.36 2.84 13.82
N PHE A 33 13.03 3.81 13.21
CA PHE A 33 14.32 3.64 12.52
C PHE A 33 15.46 4.40 13.20
N ALA A 34 15.28 4.76 14.49
CA ALA A 34 16.26 5.50 15.27
C ALA A 34 17.08 4.62 16.25
N GLY A 35 16.95 3.29 16.16
CA GLY A 35 17.70 2.33 16.97
C GLY A 35 19.19 2.22 16.56
N PRO A 36 20.04 1.62 17.42
CA PRO A 36 21.45 1.44 17.09
C PRO A 36 21.66 0.56 15.85
N GLY A 37 22.18 1.16 14.78
CA GLY A 37 22.39 0.48 13.49
C GLY A 37 21.19 0.55 12.55
N ASP A 38 20.08 1.12 12.99
CA ASP A 38 18.92 1.39 12.15
C ASP A 38 19.10 2.68 11.35
N HIS A 39 18.42 2.78 10.21
CA HIS A 39 18.42 3.95 9.35
C HIS A 39 17.17 3.99 8.47
N ALA A 40 16.81 5.18 8.00
CA ALA A 40 15.95 5.40 6.85
C ALA A 40 16.46 6.63 6.09
N GLU A 41 16.57 6.57 4.76
CA GLU A 41 16.98 7.73 3.96
C GLU A 41 15.94 8.85 4.05
N ALA A 42 14.67 8.49 4.00
CA ALA A 42 13.55 9.42 4.06
C ALA A 42 12.35 8.77 4.75
N VAL A 43 11.61 9.57 5.51
CA VAL A 43 10.30 9.22 6.07
C VAL A 43 9.38 10.41 5.85
N GLU A 44 8.45 10.28 4.91
CA GLU A 44 7.68 11.40 4.39
C GLU A 44 6.19 11.08 4.27
N PRO A 45 5.30 12.05 4.53
CA PRO A 45 3.89 11.91 4.21
C PRO A 45 3.69 12.16 2.70
N ILE A 46 3.03 11.25 2.02
CA ILE A 46 2.62 11.43 0.63
C ILE A 46 1.10 11.51 0.57
N TYR A 47 0.59 12.53 -0.14
CA TYR A 47 -0.84 12.76 -0.32
C TYR A 47 -1.20 12.60 -1.79
N TYR A 48 -2.24 11.82 -2.04
CA TYR A 48 -2.77 11.62 -3.39
C TYR A 48 -4.10 12.33 -3.53
N GLU A 49 -4.28 13.06 -4.64
CA GLU A 49 -5.56 13.71 -4.94
C GLU A 49 -6.68 12.66 -5.04
N ARG A 50 -6.36 11.52 -5.67
CA ARG A 50 -7.25 10.39 -5.95
C ARG A 50 -6.74 9.13 -5.29
N ILE A 51 -7.59 8.10 -5.20
CA ILE A 51 -7.17 6.79 -4.74
C ILE A 51 -6.07 6.29 -5.68
N THR A 52 -4.95 5.88 -5.12
CA THR A 52 -3.77 5.43 -5.84
C THR A 52 -3.51 3.97 -5.50
N LEU A 53 -3.07 3.19 -6.50
CA LEU A 53 -2.54 1.86 -6.28
C LEU A 53 -1.17 1.94 -5.60
N ILE A 54 -1.06 1.27 -4.47
CA ILE A 54 0.15 1.16 -3.66
C ILE A 54 0.65 -0.27 -3.82
N ASP A 55 1.49 -0.54 -4.83
CA ASP A 55 2.01 -1.87 -5.11
C ASP A 55 3.34 -2.16 -4.41
N GLY A 56 3.75 -3.44 -4.44
CA GLY A 56 5.00 -3.92 -3.86
C GLY A 56 6.17 -3.97 -4.85
N GLY A 57 6.02 -3.46 -6.07
CA GLY A 57 7.00 -3.62 -7.15
C GLY A 57 7.30 -5.11 -7.39
N GLU A 58 8.58 -5.49 -7.32
CA GLU A 58 9.04 -6.88 -7.42
C GLU A 58 8.46 -7.82 -6.35
N TYR A 59 7.97 -7.27 -5.23
CA TYR A 59 7.31 -8.06 -4.18
C TYR A 59 5.84 -8.36 -4.49
N THR A 60 5.24 -7.73 -5.50
CA THR A 60 3.85 -8.06 -5.86
C THR A 60 3.79 -9.48 -6.41
N GLN A 61 3.10 -10.37 -5.71
CA GLN A 61 3.04 -11.80 -5.99
C GLN A 61 1.60 -12.30 -5.93
N ASP A 62 1.30 -13.26 -6.80
CA ASP A 62 0.12 -14.12 -6.87
C ASP A 62 -1.22 -13.50 -6.45
N LEU A 63 -2.16 -13.47 -7.38
CA LEU A 63 -3.49 -12.90 -7.16
C LEU A 63 -4.56 -13.98 -7.23
N PHE A 64 -5.33 -14.10 -6.16
CA PHE A 64 -6.39 -15.07 -6.03
C PHE A 64 -7.76 -14.44 -5.84
N CYS A 65 -8.78 -15.15 -6.29
CA CYS A 65 -10.16 -14.79 -6.04
C CYS A 65 -10.55 -15.11 -4.58
N PRO A 66 -11.06 -14.14 -3.80
CA PRO A 66 -11.55 -14.41 -2.44
C PRO A 66 -12.88 -15.19 -2.40
N ARG A 67 -13.52 -15.43 -3.56
CA ARG A 67 -14.83 -16.11 -3.65
C ARG A 67 -14.74 -17.57 -4.07
N CYS A 68 -13.91 -17.88 -5.06
CA CYS A 68 -13.76 -19.24 -5.57
C CYS A 68 -12.34 -19.78 -5.46
N GLU A 69 -11.43 -19.03 -4.82
CA GLU A 69 -10.03 -19.40 -4.58
C GLU A 69 -9.18 -19.61 -5.83
N ALA A 70 -9.75 -19.43 -7.02
CA ALA A 70 -9.01 -19.53 -8.27
C ALA A 70 -7.87 -18.51 -8.33
N ASP A 71 -6.73 -18.96 -8.81
CA ASP A 71 -5.66 -18.08 -9.27
C ASP A 71 -6.16 -17.28 -10.48
N ILE A 72 -6.19 -15.95 -10.33
CA ILE A 72 -6.60 -15.02 -11.38
C ILE A 72 -5.38 -14.59 -12.22
N GLY A 73 -4.19 -14.59 -11.60
CA GLY A 73 -2.95 -14.11 -12.20
C GLY A 73 -2.78 -12.58 -12.17
N LEU A 74 -1.53 -12.13 -12.00
CA LEU A 74 -1.19 -10.71 -11.98
C LEU A 74 -1.32 -10.03 -13.34
N ASP A 75 -1.15 -10.75 -14.45
CA ASP A 75 -1.30 -10.20 -15.80
C ASP A 75 -2.69 -9.58 -16.02
N TRP A 76 -3.74 -10.26 -15.54
CA TRP A 76 -5.11 -9.74 -15.59
C TRP A 76 -5.24 -8.43 -14.80
N PHE A 77 -4.66 -8.38 -13.60
CA PHE A 77 -4.73 -7.20 -12.75
C PHE A 77 -4.01 -6.01 -13.37
N TRP A 78 -2.82 -6.23 -13.92
CA TRP A 78 -2.05 -5.16 -14.56
C TRP A 78 -2.72 -4.61 -15.82
N GLU A 79 -3.31 -5.48 -16.65
CA GLU A 79 -4.09 -5.01 -17.80
C GLU A 79 -5.35 -4.25 -17.36
N LEU A 80 -6.04 -4.70 -16.30
CA LEU A 80 -7.17 -3.96 -15.72
C LEU A 80 -6.77 -2.55 -15.26
N VAL A 81 -5.67 -2.43 -14.52
CA VAL A 81 -5.15 -1.13 -14.03
C VAL A 81 -4.75 -0.24 -15.20
N ARG A 82 -4.07 -0.80 -16.20
CA ARG A 82 -3.66 -0.10 -17.42
C ARG A 82 -4.84 0.43 -18.21
N GLU A 83 -5.88 -0.38 -18.42
CA GLU A 83 -7.11 0.02 -19.12
C GLU A 83 -7.80 1.17 -18.38
N ARG A 84 -7.92 1.08 -17.05
CA ARG A 84 -8.50 2.14 -16.21
C ARG A 84 -7.70 3.45 -16.26
N ASN A 85 -6.41 3.38 -16.56
CA ASN A 85 -5.51 4.53 -16.71
C ASN A 85 -5.26 4.91 -18.19
N GLY A 86 -6.20 4.60 -19.09
CA GLY A 86 -6.15 5.07 -20.48
C GLY A 86 -5.00 4.46 -21.30
N GLY A 87 -4.58 3.24 -20.94
CA GLY A 87 -3.53 2.50 -21.63
C GLY A 87 -2.10 2.80 -21.14
N ARG A 88 -1.94 3.67 -20.13
CA ARG A 88 -0.64 4.09 -19.58
C ARG A 88 -0.39 3.47 -18.21
N MET A 89 0.85 3.04 -17.99
CA MET A 89 1.37 2.56 -16.69
C MET A 89 2.54 3.43 -16.19
N ILE A 90 2.67 4.66 -16.71
CA ILE A 90 3.74 5.59 -16.32
C ILE A 90 3.22 6.46 -15.19
N GLY A 91 3.91 6.46 -14.05
CA GLY A 91 3.51 7.15 -12.83
C GLY A 91 2.61 6.29 -11.94
N GLU A 92 2.12 6.90 -10.87
CA GLU A 92 1.29 6.23 -9.87
C GLU A 92 -0.13 5.99 -10.42
N PRO A 93 -0.62 4.74 -10.55
CA PRO A 93 -1.91 4.48 -11.14
C PRO A 93 -3.04 5.01 -10.26
N THR A 94 -3.88 5.88 -10.81
CA THR A 94 -5.06 6.41 -10.08
C THR A 94 -6.30 5.58 -10.38
N ILE A 95 -7.13 5.38 -9.37
CA ILE A 95 -8.31 4.52 -9.41
C ILE A 95 -9.55 5.37 -9.14
N HIS A 96 -10.46 5.46 -10.11
CA HIS A 96 -11.71 6.20 -9.98
C HIS A 96 -12.88 5.32 -9.55
N ASP A 97 -12.82 4.04 -9.91
CA ASP A 97 -13.80 3.02 -9.56
C ASP A 97 -13.04 1.85 -8.96
N LEU A 98 -13.40 1.46 -7.74
CA LEU A 98 -12.85 0.28 -7.07
C LEU A 98 -13.59 -0.99 -7.44
N SER A 99 -14.77 -0.90 -8.06
CA SER A 99 -15.58 -2.06 -8.43
C SER A 99 -14.85 -2.91 -9.46
N VAL A 100 -14.96 -4.22 -9.38
CA VAL A 100 -14.38 -5.17 -10.33
C VAL A 100 -15.24 -6.42 -10.44
N THR A 101 -15.28 -7.00 -11.64
CA THR A 101 -15.86 -8.33 -11.86
C THR A 101 -14.72 -9.28 -12.19
N VAL A 102 -14.50 -10.29 -11.35
CA VAL A 102 -13.40 -11.24 -11.55
C VAL A 102 -13.70 -12.22 -12.68
N PRO A 103 -12.69 -12.60 -13.50
CA PRO A 103 -12.91 -13.42 -14.70
C PRO A 103 -13.20 -14.89 -14.39
N CYS A 104 -12.77 -15.38 -13.22
CA CYS A 104 -12.86 -16.79 -12.84
C CYS A 104 -14.28 -17.25 -12.48
N CYS A 105 -15.07 -16.41 -11.81
CA CYS A 105 -16.42 -16.78 -11.33
C CYS A 105 -17.47 -15.69 -11.55
N ALA A 106 -17.12 -14.59 -12.24
CA ALA A 106 -17.97 -13.44 -12.48
C ALA A 106 -18.53 -12.77 -11.19
N ALA A 107 -17.90 -13.00 -10.04
CA ALA A 107 -18.28 -12.32 -8.80
C ALA A 107 -17.96 -10.81 -8.91
N ALA A 108 -18.92 -9.99 -8.48
CA ALA A 108 -18.70 -8.57 -8.26
C ALA A 108 -17.98 -8.37 -6.91
N LEU A 109 -16.85 -7.70 -6.96
CA LEU A 109 -15.97 -7.38 -5.83
C LEU A 109 -15.51 -5.93 -5.95
N THR A 110 -14.69 -5.51 -5.01
CA THR A 110 -13.86 -4.31 -5.09
C THR A 110 -12.39 -4.70 -5.15
N LEU A 111 -11.54 -3.83 -5.72
CA LEU A 111 -10.10 -4.08 -5.82
C LEU A 111 -9.44 -4.36 -4.47
N PRO A 112 -9.78 -3.68 -3.35
CA PRO A 112 -9.22 -4.00 -2.03
C PRO A 112 -9.68 -5.36 -1.46
N GLU A 113 -10.75 -5.98 -1.99
CA GLU A 113 -11.18 -7.32 -1.58
C GLU A 113 -10.37 -8.43 -2.26
N LEU A 114 -9.61 -8.11 -3.31
CA LEU A 114 -8.77 -9.09 -3.99
C LEU A 114 -7.67 -9.63 -3.05
N ARG A 115 -7.40 -10.93 -3.13
CA ARG A 115 -6.40 -11.59 -2.27
C ARG A 115 -5.07 -11.68 -2.99
N PHE A 116 -4.15 -10.79 -2.64
CA PHE A 116 -2.74 -10.89 -3.01
C PHE A 116 -1.97 -11.69 -1.95
N GLU A 117 -0.93 -12.43 -2.33
CA GLU A 117 -0.06 -13.07 -1.34
C GLU A 117 0.92 -12.11 -0.68
N ALA A 118 1.34 -11.07 -1.42
CA ALA A 118 2.07 -9.95 -0.87
C ALA A 118 1.16 -8.71 -0.75
N PRO A 119 1.36 -7.85 0.25
CA PRO A 119 0.50 -6.69 0.46
C PRO A 119 0.48 -5.76 -0.75
N VAL A 120 -0.71 -5.53 -1.30
CA VAL A 120 -1.01 -4.45 -2.26
C VAL A 120 -2.12 -3.62 -1.63
N GLY A 121 -2.03 -2.31 -1.76
CA GLY A 121 -2.94 -1.37 -1.13
C GLY A 121 -3.58 -0.39 -2.09
N PHE A 122 -4.62 0.27 -1.62
CA PHE A 122 -5.28 1.39 -2.30
C PHE A 122 -5.44 2.50 -1.28
N ALA A 123 -4.90 3.68 -1.55
CA ALA A 123 -4.93 4.75 -0.57
C ALA A 123 -4.87 6.14 -1.20
N ARG A 124 -5.29 7.15 -0.42
CA ARG A 124 -5.11 8.56 -0.73
C ARG A 124 -4.03 9.24 0.11
N PHE A 125 -3.42 8.49 1.02
CA PHE A 125 -2.38 8.95 1.91
C PHE A 125 -1.45 7.78 2.25
N GLU A 126 -0.16 8.05 2.39
CA GLU A 126 0.78 7.12 3.01
C GLU A 126 1.84 7.86 3.82
N VAL A 127 2.43 7.15 4.79
CA VAL A 127 3.75 7.48 5.30
C VAL A 127 4.74 6.54 4.61
N SER A 128 5.62 7.12 3.79
CA SER A 128 6.59 6.39 2.98
C SER A 128 7.96 6.43 3.64
N VAL A 129 8.52 5.26 3.92
CA VAL A 129 9.88 5.07 4.43
C VAL A 129 10.74 4.52 3.30
N ARG A 130 11.79 5.23 2.90
CA ARG A 130 12.66 4.85 1.78
C ARG A 130 14.04 4.42 2.27
N ASN A 131 14.58 3.38 1.64
CA ASN A 131 15.93 2.84 1.82
C ASN A 131 16.35 2.75 3.29
N TRP A 132 15.66 1.88 4.01
CA TRP A 132 15.79 1.72 5.45
C TRP A 132 16.62 0.49 5.82
N ALA A 133 17.11 0.49 7.06
CA ALA A 133 17.75 -0.64 7.71
C ALA A 133 17.18 -0.76 9.12
N ARG A 134 16.67 -1.95 9.47
CA ARG A 134 16.28 -2.36 10.83
C ARG A 134 16.25 -3.88 10.92
N GLY A 135 16.12 -4.41 12.14
CA GLY A 135 16.17 -5.86 12.40
C GLY A 135 15.06 -6.70 11.75
N ALA A 136 13.93 -6.09 11.39
CA ALA A 136 12.82 -6.75 10.70
C ALA A 136 12.16 -5.78 9.71
N TRP A 137 11.78 -6.29 8.54
CA TRP A 137 11.19 -5.49 7.45
C TRP A 137 9.68 -5.22 7.62
N GLU A 138 8.97 -6.11 8.29
CA GLU A 138 7.57 -5.90 8.68
C GLU A 138 7.50 -5.09 9.97
N LEU A 139 6.54 -4.18 10.01
CA LEU A 139 6.09 -3.55 11.24
C LEU A 139 5.24 -4.56 11.99
N ASP A 140 5.55 -4.77 13.26
CA ASP A 140 4.77 -5.69 14.09
C ASP A 140 3.38 -5.12 14.43
N GLU A 141 2.51 -5.98 14.98
CA GLU A 141 1.14 -5.57 15.35
C GLU A 141 1.10 -4.37 16.32
N LYS A 142 2.10 -4.23 17.20
CA LYS A 142 2.16 -3.11 18.15
C LYS A 142 2.59 -1.83 17.46
N GLU A 143 3.54 -1.92 16.54
CA GLU A 143 3.98 -0.80 15.71
C GLU A 143 2.84 -0.30 14.82
N LEU A 144 2.10 -1.20 14.18
CA LEU A 144 0.91 -0.85 13.39
C LEU A 144 -0.21 -0.25 14.25
N ALA A 145 -0.49 -0.82 15.43
CA ALA A 145 -1.49 -0.26 16.34
C ALA A 145 -1.11 1.14 16.86
N ALA A 146 0.19 1.38 17.10
CA ALA A 146 0.67 2.69 17.52
C ALA A 146 0.64 3.71 16.36
N ALA A 147 0.93 3.28 15.12
CA ALA A 147 0.74 4.10 13.94
C ALA A 147 -0.75 4.45 13.73
N GLU A 148 -1.66 3.48 13.89
CA GLU A 148 -3.11 3.71 13.87
C GLU A 148 -3.52 4.76 14.92
N ALA A 149 -3.03 4.64 16.15
CA ALA A 149 -3.34 5.59 17.21
C ALA A 149 -2.81 7.01 16.91
N ALA A 150 -1.62 7.12 16.32
CA ALA A 150 -1.04 8.41 15.93
C ALA A 150 -1.83 9.08 14.80
N LEU A 151 -2.26 8.27 13.82
CA LEU A 151 -3.01 8.69 12.64
C LEU A 151 -4.48 8.98 12.95
N GLY A 152 -5.06 8.26 13.90
CA GLY A 152 -6.49 8.28 14.23
C GLY A 152 -7.35 7.49 13.25
N HIS A 153 -6.77 6.52 12.53
CA HIS A 153 -7.46 5.65 11.58
C HIS A 153 -6.71 4.32 11.46
N PRO A 154 -7.39 3.16 11.32
CA PRO A 154 -6.71 1.89 11.13
C PRO A 154 -5.81 1.89 9.90
N VAL A 155 -4.62 1.31 10.04
CA VAL A 155 -3.57 1.28 9.01
C VAL A 155 -3.15 -0.16 8.66
N THR A 156 -2.53 -0.30 7.50
CA THR A 156 -1.78 -1.50 7.10
C THR A 156 -0.44 -1.10 6.47
N GLN A 157 0.43 -2.08 6.28
CA GLN A 157 1.72 -1.93 5.61
C GLN A 157 1.68 -2.48 4.19
N VAL A 158 2.28 -1.75 3.27
CA VAL A 158 2.72 -2.26 1.96
C VAL A 158 4.23 -2.12 1.88
N ALA A 159 4.92 -3.22 1.62
CA ALA A 159 6.36 -3.23 1.40
C ALA A 159 6.63 -3.30 -0.11
N ALA A 160 7.60 -2.52 -0.60
CA ALA A 160 7.91 -2.48 -2.02
C ALA A 160 9.42 -2.53 -2.31
N HIS A 161 9.75 -3.11 -3.45
CA HIS A 161 11.09 -3.13 -4.04
C HIS A 161 11.01 -2.79 -5.52
N TYR A 162 11.70 -1.72 -5.94
CA TYR A 162 11.76 -1.24 -7.33
C TYR A 162 13.19 -1.16 -7.84
#